data_AF-A0A9P8TMH7-F1
#
_entry.id   AF-A0A9P8TMH7-F1
#
_cell.length_a   1.000
_cell.length_b   1.000
_cell.length_c   1.000
_cell.angle_alpha   90.00
_cell.angle_beta   90.00
_cell.angle_gamma   90.00
#
_symmetry.space_group_name_H-M   'P 1'
#
loop_
_entity.id
_entity.type
_entity.pdbx_description
1 polymer ?
#
loop_
_entity_poly.entity_id
_entity_poly.type
_entity_poly.pdbx_seq_one_letter_code
_entity_poly.pdbx_strand_id
1 'polypeptide(L)'
;MSNIVNIFNPKPSRDLTPEEYADCLPCQIMATFGCITAGSYFLTDRLWNDPNISLKENLEKNPIWWRNSIKGLGVLLIGYGGYRGLEASWGWNQDQKTSTKLSEK
;
A
#
# COMPACT_ATOMS: atom_id res chain seq x y z
N MET A 1 -6.55 1.68 -28.17
CA MET A 1 -7.71 0.78 -28.37
C MET A 1 -7.55 -0.42 -27.45
N SER A 2 -8.42 -0.54 -26.46
CA SER A 2 -8.40 -1.66 -25.50
C SER A 2 -8.99 -2.90 -26.16
N ASN A 3 -8.22 -3.98 -26.23
CA ASN A 3 -8.64 -5.23 -26.87
C ASN A 3 -8.85 -6.30 -25.79
N ILE A 4 -10.08 -6.79 -25.64
CA ILE A 4 -10.48 -7.81 -24.66
C ILE A 4 -9.64 -9.10 -24.79
N VAL A 5 -9.09 -9.35 -25.98
CA VAL A 5 -8.22 -10.50 -26.27
C VAL A 5 -6.91 -10.47 -25.47
N ASN A 6 -6.42 -9.28 -25.09
CA ASN A 6 -5.18 -9.13 -24.31
C ASN A 6 -5.31 -9.56 -22.85
N ILE A 7 -6.52 -9.79 -22.34
CA ILE A 7 -6.74 -10.31 -20.99
C ILE A 7 -6.49 -11.83 -20.95
N PHE A 8 -6.89 -12.54 -22.01
CA PHE A 8 -6.79 -13.99 -22.09
C PHE A 8 -5.49 -14.48 -22.74
N ASN A 9 -4.80 -13.61 -23.48
CA ASN A 9 -3.47 -13.86 -24.01
C ASN A 9 -2.56 -12.66 -23.68
N PRO A 10 -2.08 -12.56 -22.43
CA PRO A 10 -1.19 -11.47 -22.05
C PRO A 10 0.11 -11.56 -22.88
N LYS A 11 0.67 -10.40 -23.21
CA LYS A 11 1.98 -10.35 -23.86
C LYS A 11 3.02 -11.06 -22.98
N PRO A 12 4.00 -11.76 -23.58
CA PRO A 12 5.06 -12.41 -22.82
C PRO A 12 5.75 -11.40 -21.90
N SER A 13 6.12 -11.84 -20.70
CA SER A 13 6.86 -11.01 -19.74
C SER A 13 8.11 -10.45 -20.41
N ARG A 14 8.19 -9.13 -20.52
CA ARG A 14 9.35 -8.40 -21.02
C ARG A 14 9.73 -7.36 -20.00
N ASP A 15 10.98 -6.93 -20.02
CA ASP A 15 11.39 -5.76 -19.25
C ASP A 15 10.68 -4.51 -19.80
N LEU A 16 10.16 -3.71 -18.88
CA LEU A 16 9.52 -2.44 -19.18
C LEU A 16 10.61 -1.38 -19.34
N THR A 17 10.46 -0.50 -20.33
CA THR A 17 11.38 0.64 -20.46
C THR A 17 11.05 1.70 -19.39
N PRO A 18 12.01 2.55 -19.00
CA PRO A 18 11.81 3.59 -17.98
C PRO A 18 10.59 4.49 -18.19
N GLU A 19 10.24 4.74 -19.44
CA GLU A 19 9.10 5.56 -19.84
C GLU A 19 7.76 4.85 -19.55
N GLU A 20 7.71 3.52 -19.64
CA GLU A 20 6.48 2.74 -19.44
C GLU A 20 6.09 2.60 -17.97
N TYR A 21 7.03 2.78 -17.04
CA TYR A 21 6.77 2.82 -15.61
C TYR A 21 6.96 4.22 -15.01
N ALA A 22 7.07 5.27 -15.83
CA ALA A 22 7.12 6.64 -15.34
C ALA A 22 5.82 7.04 -14.61
N ASP A 23 4.67 6.57 -15.10
CA ASP A 23 3.34 6.82 -14.50
C ASP A 23 2.95 5.78 -13.42
N CYS A 24 3.79 5.64 -12.40
CA CYS A 24 3.51 4.75 -11.26
C CYS A 24 2.56 5.35 -10.21
N LEU A 25 2.03 6.56 -10.40
CA LEU A 25 1.23 7.26 -9.38
C LEU A 25 -0.01 6.46 -8.92
N PRO A 26 -0.82 5.85 -9.80
CA PRO A 26 -1.97 5.05 -9.36
C PRO A 26 -1.54 3.86 -8.49
N CYS A 27 -0.44 3.20 -8.86
CA CYS A 27 0.10 2.07 -8.09
C CYS A 27 0.61 2.51 -6.72
N GLN A 28 1.25 3.67 -6.64
CA GLN A 28 1.80 4.21 -5.40
C GLN A 28 0.71 4.73 -4.45
N ILE A 29 -0.36 5.32 -5.00
CA ILE A 29 -1.56 5.69 -4.23
C ILE A 29 -2.22 4.43 -3.67
N MET A 30 -2.40 3.38 -4.47
CA MET A 30 -3.02 2.14 -4.00
C MET A 30 -2.17 1.44 -2.93
N ALA A 31 -0.84 1.42 -3.10
CA ALA A 31 0.06 0.89 -2.08
C ALA A 31 -0.04 1.69 -0.77
N THR A 32 -0.04 3.01 -0.84
CA THR A 32 -0.20 3.91 0.32
C THR A 32 -1.53 3.66 1.03
N PHE A 33 -2.62 3.65 0.27
CA PHE A 33 -3.96 3.42 0.78
C PHE A 33 -4.07 2.05 1.45
N GLY A 34 -3.64 0.98 0.79
CA GLY A 34 -3.65 -0.37 1.33
C GLY A 34 -2.86 -0.48 2.63
N CYS A 35 -1.67 0.13 2.70
CA CYS A 35 -0.84 0.14 3.90
C CYS A 35 -1.52 0.89 5.06
N ILE A 36 -2.08 2.07 4.82
CA ILE A 36 -2.78 2.84 5.85
C ILE A 36 -4.03 2.11 6.33
N THR A 37 -4.86 1.59 5.43
CA THR A 37 -6.09 0.87 5.80
C THR A 37 -5.77 -0.40 6.58
N ALA A 38 -4.87 -1.24 6.09
CA ALA A 38 -4.48 -2.47 6.77
C ALA A 38 -3.79 -2.19 8.12
N GLY A 39 -2.88 -1.22 8.15
CA GLY A 39 -2.19 -0.83 9.37
C GLY A 39 -3.15 -0.28 10.42
N SER A 40 -4.12 0.56 10.02
CA SER A 40 -5.16 1.07 10.92
C SER A 40 -6.03 -0.07 11.46
N TYR A 41 -6.39 -1.05 10.62
CA TYR A 41 -7.16 -2.21 11.04
C TYR A 41 -6.42 -3.03 12.11
N PHE A 42 -5.12 -3.27 11.93
CA PHE A 42 -4.29 -4.01 12.91
C PHE A 42 -4.10 -3.28 14.24
N LEU A 43 -4.23 -1.95 14.27
CA LEU A 43 -4.22 -1.18 15.51
C LEU A 43 -5.51 -1.33 16.32
N THR A 44 -6.61 -1.72 15.69
CA THR A 44 -7.87 -1.97 16.39
C THR A 44 -7.84 -3.27 17.17
N ASP A 45 -8.54 -3.32 18.30
CA ASP A 45 -8.73 -4.58 19.06
C ASP A 45 -9.79 -5.50 18.44
N ARG A 46 -10.25 -5.18 17.22
CA ARG A 46 -11.35 -5.90 16.55
C ARG A 46 -10.99 -7.34 16.20
N LEU A 47 -9.71 -7.63 15.92
CA LEU A 47 -9.21 -8.98 15.68
C LEU A 47 -9.35 -9.90 16.90
N TRP A 48 -9.37 -9.33 18.10
CA TRP A 48 -9.36 -10.08 19.36
C TRP A 48 -10.67 -9.95 20.14
N ASN A 49 -11.65 -9.23 19.60
CA ASN A 49 -12.94 -9.03 20.26
C ASN A 49 -13.92 -10.12 19.81
N ASP A 50 -13.98 -11.21 20.59
CA ASP A 50 -14.97 -12.27 20.40
C ASP A 50 -15.90 -12.29 21.63
N PRO A 51 -17.21 -12.03 21.45
CA PRO A 51 -18.17 -11.99 22.56
C PRO A 51 -18.49 -13.36 23.15
N ASN A 52 -18.11 -14.45 22.48
CA ASN A 52 -18.48 -15.81 22.89
C ASN A 52 -17.45 -16.46 23.82
N ILE A 53 -16.28 -15.84 24.02
CA ILE A 53 -15.19 -16.39 24.82
C ILE A 53 -14.91 -15.55 26.06
N SER A 54 -14.48 -16.20 27.13
CA SER A 54 -14.05 -15.50 28.34
C SER A 54 -12.75 -14.72 28.10
N LEU A 55 -12.52 -13.66 28.88
CA LEU A 55 -11.29 -12.87 28.80
C LEU A 55 -10.03 -13.73 29.04
N LYS A 56 -10.11 -14.69 29.97
CA LYS A 56 -9.00 -15.61 30.26
C LYS A 56 -8.68 -16.49 29.07
N GLU A 57 -9.70 -17.12 28.47
CA GLU A 57 -9.52 -17.99 27.30
C GLU A 57 -8.98 -17.20 26.09
N ASN A 58 -9.43 -15.96 25.91
CA ASN A 58 -8.94 -15.08 24.86
C ASN A 58 -7.45 -14.71 25.05
N LEU A 59 -7.01 -14.48 26.29
CA LEU A 59 -5.61 -14.20 26.59
C LEU A 59 -4.71 -15.44 26.44
N GLU A 60 -5.24 -16.63 26.68
CA GLU A 60 -4.52 -17.89 26.42
C GLU A 60 -4.34 -18.13 24.91
N LYS A 61 -5.38 -17.89 24.09
CA LYS A 61 -5.32 -18.03 22.63
C LYS A 61 -4.50 -16.92 21.97
N ASN A 62 -4.66 -15.69 22.46
CA ASN A 62 -4.04 -14.48 21.90
C ASN A 62 -3.24 -13.76 23.00
N PRO A 63 -2.02 -14.21 23.31
CA PRO A 63 -1.21 -13.63 24.37
C PRO A 63 -0.79 -12.18 24.04
N ILE A 64 -0.49 -11.39 25.08
CA ILE A 64 -0.24 -9.94 24.95
C ILE A 64 0.93 -9.65 24.00
N TRP A 65 2.00 -10.45 24.05
CA TRP A 65 3.15 -10.26 23.15
C TRP A 65 2.74 -10.37 21.68
N TRP A 66 1.86 -11.33 21.34
CA TRP A 66 1.38 -11.53 19.97
C TRP A 66 0.53 -10.36 19.50
N ARG A 67 -0.39 -9.89 20.36
CA ARG A 67 -1.20 -8.69 20.08
C ARG A 67 -0.31 -7.48 19.80
N ASN A 68 0.73 -7.30 20.61
CA ASN A 68 1.67 -6.19 20.45
C ASN A 68 2.50 -6.32 19.16
N SER A 69 2.87 -7.53 18.74
CA SER A 69 3.54 -7.75 17.45
C SER A 69 2.66 -7.35 16.27
N ILE A 70 1.38 -7.74 16.28
CA ILE A 70 0.42 -7.35 15.24
C ILE A 70 0.18 -5.84 15.21
N LYS A 71 0.01 -5.21 16.37
CA LYS A 71 -0.09 -3.75 16.47
C LYS A 71 1.18 -3.06 15.97
N GLY A 72 2.35 -3.59 16.29
CA GLY A 72 3.64 -3.11 15.80
C GLY A 72 3.76 -3.19 14.27
N LEU A 73 3.31 -4.29 13.67
CA LEU A 73 3.19 -4.41 12.21
C LEU A 73 2.22 -3.38 11.63
N GLY A 74 1.12 -3.09 12.32
CA GLY A 74 0.19 -2.03 11.93
C GLY A 74 0.83 -0.64 11.88
N VAL A 75 1.60 -0.27 12.90
CA VAL A 75 2.39 0.98 12.92
C VAL A 75 3.40 1.00 11.77
N LEU A 76 4.10 -0.11 11.54
CA LEU A 76 5.08 -0.22 10.46
C LEU A 76 4.43 -0.03 9.09
N LEU A 77 3.26 -0.64 8.85
CA LEU A 77 2.49 -0.45 7.62
C LEU A 77 2.10 1.01 7.42
N ILE A 78 1.59 1.69 8.45
CA ILE A 78 1.25 3.11 8.35
C ILE A 78 2.49 3.95 8.04
N GLY A 79 3.61 3.70 8.73
CA GLY A 79 4.87 4.39 8.47
C GLY A 79 5.39 4.18 7.05
N TYR A 80 5.35 2.93 6.57
CA TYR A 80 5.76 2.58 5.20
C TYR A 80 4.83 3.20 4.15
N GLY A 81 3.51 3.16 4.38
CA GLY A 81 2.53 3.82 3.53
C GLY A 81 2.77 5.33 3.46
N GLY A 82 3.02 5.97 4.61
CA GLY A 82 3.37 7.39 4.67
C GLY A 82 4.65 7.71 3.89
N TYR A 83 5.71 6.93 4.08
CA TYR A 83 6.97 7.06 3.33
C TYR A 83 6.74 6.98 1.81
N ARG A 84 6.01 5.95 1.35
CA ARG A 84 5.67 5.77 -0.08
C ARG A 84 4.76 6.87 -0.61
N GLY A 85 3.81 7.37 0.18
CA GLY A 85 2.94 8.47 -0.20
C GLY A 85 3.69 9.79 -0.35
N LEU A 86 4.68 10.05 0.52
CA LEU A 86 5.53 11.23 0.44
C LEU A 86 6.41 11.22 -0.82
N GLU A 87 6.99 10.07 -1.18
CA GLU A 87 7.71 9.90 -2.46
C GLU A 87 6.83 10.26 -3.66
N ALA A 88 5.55 9.87 -3.67
CA ALA A 88 4.63 10.22 -4.74
C ALA A 88 4.39 11.73 -4.83
N SER A 89 4.23 12.42 -3.70
CA SER A 89 3.95 13.86 -3.68
C SER A 89 5.19 14.71 -4.04
N TRP A 90 6.38 14.27 -3.63
CA TRP A 90 7.64 15.02 -3.82
C TRP A 90 8.33 14.73 -5.16
N GLY A 91 8.24 13.49 -5.67
CA GLY A 91 8.79 13.10 -6.97
C GLY A 91 8.00 13.70 -8.13
N TRP A 92 6.67 13.58 -8.11
CA TRP A 92 5.81 14.10 -9.18
C TRP A 92 5.89 15.63 -9.36
N ASN A 93 6.06 16.37 -8.27
CA ASN A 93 6.19 17.83 -8.35
C ASN A 93 7.44 18.28 -9.10
N GLN A 94 8.49 17.45 -9.16
CA GLN A 94 9.71 17.73 -9.91
C GLN A 94 9.58 17.34 -11.39
N ASP A 95 8.90 16.23 -11.66
CA ASP A 95 8.69 15.74 -13.04
C ASP A 95 7.73 16.64 -13.84
N GLN A 96 6.68 17.16 -13.20
CA GLN A 96 5.76 18.14 -13.80
C GLN A 96 6.47 19.44 -14.18
N LYS A 97 7.32 19.97 -13.29
CA LYS A 97 8.07 21.22 -13.55
C LYS A 97 9.07 21.08 -14.71
N THR A 98 9.60 19.89 -14.93
CA THR A 98 10.57 19.61 -15.99
C THR A 98 9.86 19.42 -17.34
N SER A 99 8.73 18.71 -17.34
CA SER A 99 7.92 18.45 -18.55
C SER A 99 7.30 19.72 -19.13
N THR A 100 6.79 20.62 -18.28
CA THR A 100 6.24 21.92 -18.74
C THR A 100 7.31 22.79 -19.40
N LYS A 101 8.54 22.81 -18.84
CA LYS A 101 9.65 23.59 -19.42
C LYS A 101 10.15 23.06 -20.77
N LEU A 102 9.99 21.77 -21.03
CA LEU A 102 10.32 21.15 -22.32
C LEU A 102 9.24 21.39 -23.38
N SER A 103 7.98 21.61 -22.98
CA SER A 103 6.88 21.92 -23.90
C SER A 103 6.81 23.40 -24.31
N GLU A 104 7.48 24.30 -23.58
CA GLU A 104 7.54 25.75 -23.85
C GLU A 104 8.71 26.15 -24.76
N LYS A 105 9.50 25.19 -25.25
CA LYS A 105 10.70 25.42 -26.06
C LYS A 105 10.55 24.80 -27.45
#